data_AF-A0A259DFI0-F1
#
_entry.id   AF-A0A259DFI0-F1
#
_cell.length_a   1.000
_cell.length_b   1.000
_cell.length_c   1.000
_cell.angle_alpha   90.00
_cell.angle_beta   90.00
_cell.angle_gamma   90.00
#
_symmetry.space_group_name_H-M   'P 1'
#
loop_
_entity.id
_entity.type
_entity.pdbx_description
1 polymer ?
#
loop_
_entity_poly.entity_id
_entity_poly.type
_entity_poly.pdbx_seq_one_letter_code
_entity_poly.pdbx_strand_id
1 'polypeptide(L)'
;MPQVRFAPAALRDLERLREFLRSKNPAAAKRAALAITKAIKILGQHPQIGRPTGELDREFLEEHNPEGNKHRELPIDFGDSGYVV
;
A
#
# COMPACT_ATOMS: atom_id res chain seq x y z
N MET A 1 5.71 11.25 -17.78
CA MET A 1 5.26 9.93 -17.27
C MET A 1 4.86 10.07 -15.82
N PRO A 2 3.83 9.35 -15.34
CA PRO A 2 3.48 9.34 -13.92
C PRO A 2 4.66 8.84 -13.09
N GLN A 3 4.86 9.42 -11.91
CA GLN A 3 5.89 8.99 -10.96
C GLN A 3 5.24 8.65 -9.63
N VAL A 4 5.64 7.52 -9.03
CA VAL A 4 5.21 7.17 -7.68
C VAL A 4 6.11 7.90 -6.69
N ARG A 5 5.50 8.69 -5.80
CA ARG A 5 6.17 9.38 -4.71
C ARG A 5 5.63 8.86 -3.39
N PHE A 6 6.51 8.71 -2.41
CA PHE A 6 6.14 8.22 -1.08
C PHE A 6 6.04 9.39 -0.11
N ALA A 7 4.99 9.39 0.70
CA ALA A 7 4.97 10.19 1.91
C ALA A 7 6.06 9.69 2.88
N PRO A 8 6.64 10.57 3.73
CA PRO A 8 7.61 10.14 4.74
C PRO A 8 7.09 9.04 5.67
N ALA A 9 5.79 9.08 6.01
CA ALA A 9 5.15 8.04 6.83
C ALA A 9 5.14 6.68 6.12
N ALA A 10 4.83 6.65 4.81
CA ALA A 10 4.79 5.41 4.04
C ALA A 10 6.16 4.71 4.00
N LEU A 11 7.27 5.46 3.92
CA LEU A 11 8.61 4.88 3.97
C LEU A 11 8.89 4.20 5.31
N ARG A 12 8.48 4.83 6.43
CA ARG A 12 8.60 4.23 7.77
C ARG A 12 7.73 2.99 7.93
N ASP A 13 6.52 2.99 7.38
CA ASP A 13 5.65 1.83 7.42
C ASP A 13 6.21 0.65 6.63
N LEU A 14 6.80 0.89 5.44
CA LEU A 14 7.46 -0.17 4.65
C LEU A 14 8.61 -0.82 5.43
N GLU A 15 9.41 -0.02 6.12
CA GLU A 15 10.48 -0.55 6.97
C GLU A 15 9.92 -1.37 8.13
N ARG A 16 8.96 -0.81 8.89
CA ARG A 16 8.32 -1.49 10.02
C ARG A 16 7.71 -2.84 9.61
N LEU A 17 7.03 -2.91 8.47
CA LEU A 17 6.45 -4.15 7.95
C LEU A 17 7.52 -5.18 7.59
N ARG A 18 8.61 -4.76 6.94
CA ARG A 18 9.74 -5.62 6.61
C ARG A 18 10.36 -6.22 7.88
N GLU A 19 10.59 -5.40 8.89
CA GLU A 19 11.21 -5.84 10.16
C GLU A 19 10.31 -6.81 10.93
N PHE A 20 9.02 -6.52 11.00
CA PHE A 20 8.02 -7.39 11.60
C PHE A 20 7.95 -8.76 10.93
N LEU A 21 7.94 -8.81 9.60
CA LEU A 21 7.94 -10.08 8.89
C LEU A 21 9.28 -10.82 9.02
N ARG A 22 10.40 -10.08 9.00
CA ARG A 22 11.75 -10.66 9.08
C ARG A 22 11.97 -11.39 10.39
N SER A 23 11.46 -10.88 11.51
CA SER A 23 11.59 -11.55 12.81
C SER A 23 10.82 -12.88 12.90
N LYS A 24 9.78 -13.04 12.08
CA LYS A 24 8.95 -14.26 12.04
C LYS A 24 9.42 -15.25 10.97
N ASN A 25 9.66 -14.75 9.76
CA ASN A 25 10.08 -15.53 8.61
C ASN A 25 10.81 -14.62 7.60
N PRO A 26 12.16 -14.68 7.55
CA PRO A 26 12.95 -13.87 6.62
C PRO A 26 12.59 -14.08 5.13
N ALA A 27 12.22 -15.31 4.75
CA ALA A 27 11.80 -15.60 3.38
C ALA A 27 10.45 -14.96 3.06
N ALA A 28 9.52 -14.92 4.02
CA ALA A 28 8.25 -14.23 3.88
C ALA A 28 8.45 -12.71 3.72
N ALA A 29 9.35 -12.11 4.50
CA ALA A 29 9.70 -10.69 4.36
C ALA A 29 10.23 -10.36 2.96
N LYS A 30 11.08 -11.23 2.38
CA LYS A 30 11.57 -11.08 1.01
C LYS A 30 10.45 -11.17 -0.03
N ARG A 31 9.51 -12.11 0.14
CA ARG A 31 8.35 -12.26 -0.74
C ARG A 31 7.42 -11.03 -0.67
N ALA A 32 7.17 -10.49 0.53
CA ALA A 32 6.36 -9.29 0.71
C ALA A 32 6.98 -8.07 0.02
N ALA A 33 8.29 -7.87 0.21
CA ALA A 33 9.01 -6.78 -0.43
C ALA A 33 8.93 -6.87 -1.97
N LEU A 34 9.03 -8.08 -2.53
CA LEU A 34 8.89 -8.30 -3.97
C LEU A 34 7.46 -7.99 -4.46
N ALA A 35 6.43 -8.44 -3.75
CA ALA A 35 5.03 -8.17 -4.09
C ALA A 35 4.72 -6.67 -4.08
N ILE A 36 5.15 -5.96 -3.02
CA ILE A 36 4.99 -4.51 -2.90
C ILE A 36 5.72 -3.77 -4.01
N THR A 37 6.97 -4.15 -4.30
CA THR A 37 7.77 -3.53 -5.37
C THR A 37 7.11 -3.71 -6.74
N LYS A 38 6.53 -4.89 -7.01
CA LYS A 38 5.80 -5.15 -8.26
C LYS A 38 4.55 -4.27 -8.37
N ALA A 39 3.77 -4.15 -7.29
CA ALA A 39 2.59 -3.30 -7.25
C ALA A 39 2.94 -1.81 -7.50
N ILE A 40 4.00 -1.29 -6.88
CA ILE A 40 4.50 0.09 -7.10
C ILE A 40 4.84 0.33 -8.58
N LYS A 41 5.50 -0.64 -9.24
CA LYS A 41 5.83 -0.53 -10.67
C LYS A 41 4.57 -0.47 -11.54
N ILE A 42 3.59 -1.32 -11.24
CA ILE A 42 2.30 -1.33 -11.94
C ILE A 42 1.55 -0.01 -11.70
N LEU A 43 1.57 0.53 -10.48
CA LEU A 43 0.95 1.82 -10.16
C LEU A 43 1.56 2.97 -10.97
N GLY A 44 2.87 2.96 -11.21
CA GLY A 44 3.52 3.95 -12.07
C GLY A 44 3.06 3.90 -13.54
N GLN A 45 2.62 2.73 -14.01
CA GLN A 45 2.08 2.52 -15.35
C GLN A 45 0.57 2.81 -15.41
N HIS A 46 -0.16 2.48 -14.34
CA HIS A 46 -1.61 2.59 -14.24
C HIS A 46 -2.03 3.30 -12.93
N PRO A 47 -1.95 4.65 -12.87
CA PRO A 47 -2.21 5.40 -11.63
C PRO A 47 -3.62 5.24 -11.05
N GLN A 48 -4.59 4.79 -11.85
CA GLN A 48 -6.00 4.63 -11.46
C GLN A 48 -6.41 3.18 -11.16
N ILE A 49 -5.48 2.23 -11.14
CA ILE A 49 -5.77 0.80 -10.98
C ILE A 49 -6.37 0.41 -9.62
N GLY A 50 -6.16 1.23 -8.58
CA GLY A 50 -6.75 1.02 -7.27
C GLY A 50 -8.26 1.29 -7.24
N ARG A 51 -8.98 0.62 -6.35
CA ARG A 51 -10.40 0.90 -6.11
C ARG A 51 -10.56 2.17 -5.26
N PRO A 52 -11.60 2.97 -5.47
CA PRO A 52 -11.89 4.11 -4.60
C PRO A 52 -12.02 3.64 -3.15
N THR A 53 -11.42 4.38 -2.22
CA THR A 53 -11.58 4.10 -0.80
C THR A 53 -13.05 4.31 -0.37
N GLY A 54 -13.55 3.44 0.52
CA GLY A 54 -14.96 3.40 0.95
C GLY A 54 -15.41 4.63 1.75
N GLU A 55 -16.71 4.70 2.09
CA GLU A 55 -17.32 5.86 2.78
C GLU A 55 -16.77 6.13 4.17
N LEU A 56 -16.41 5.09 4.93
CA LEU A 56 -15.86 5.22 6.28
C LEU A 56 -14.52 5.95 6.32
N ASP A 57 -13.71 5.79 5.27
CA ASP A 57 -12.44 6.49 5.17
C ASP A 57 -12.63 7.93 4.66
N ARG A 58 -13.77 8.27 4.03
CA ARG A 58 -13.98 9.63 3.52
C ARG A 58 -13.97 10.67 4.63
N GLU A 59 -14.54 10.39 5.80
CA GLU A 59 -14.59 11.34 6.91
C GLU A 59 -13.18 11.70 7.43
N PHE A 60 -12.34 10.67 7.67
CA PHE A 60 -10.93 10.88 8.03
C PHE A 60 -10.14 11.58 6.92
N LEU A 61 -10.44 11.26 5.66
CA LEU A 61 -9.74 11.80 4.49
C LEU A 61 -10.18 13.23 4.14
N GLU A 62 -11.42 13.62 4.39
CA GLU A 62 -11.94 14.98 4.20
C GLU A 62 -11.35 15.95 5.23
N GLU A 63 -11.18 15.50 6.48
CA GLU A 63 -10.50 16.26 7.52
C GLU A 63 -9.05 16.59 7.14
N HIS A 64 -8.33 15.62 6.56
CA HIS A 64 -6.89 15.74 6.29
C HIS A 64 -6.54 16.14 4.85
N ASN A 65 -7.53 16.15 3.94
CA ASN A 65 -7.35 16.51 2.53
C ASN A 65 -8.61 17.21 1.98
N PRO A 66 -8.82 18.49 2.34
CA PRO A 66 -9.99 19.26 1.94
C PRO A 66 -10.09 19.52 0.43
N GLU A 67 -9.01 19.26 -0.33
CA GLU A 67 -8.97 19.40 -1.79
C GLU A 67 -9.60 18.22 -2.55
N GLY A 68 -10.12 17.20 -1.85
CA GLY A 68 -11.01 16.20 -2.45
C GLY A 68 -10.32 15.16 -3.34
N ASN A 69 -9.00 14.94 -3.20
CA ASN A 69 -8.35 13.83 -3.88
C ASN A 69 -8.88 12.51 -3.33
N LYS A 70 -9.76 11.86 -4.10
CA LYS A 70 -10.30 10.54 -3.80
C LYS A 70 -9.14 9.54 -3.74
N HIS A 71 -8.77 9.17 -2.52
CA HIS A 71 -7.78 8.13 -2.29
C HIS A 71 -8.27 6.81 -2.90
N ARG A 72 -7.30 5.99 -3.30
CA ARG A 72 -7.52 4.67 -3.86
C ARG A 72 -6.66 3.68 -3.11
N GLU A 73 -7.24 2.54 -2.82
CA GLU A 73 -6.51 1.41 -2.29
C GLU A 73 -6.19 0.42 -3.40
N LEU A 74 -4.96 -0.09 -3.38
CA LEU A 74 -4.51 -1.15 -4.26
C LEU A 74 -4.19 -2.36 -3.37
N PRO A 75 -5.09 -3.36 -3.32
CA PRO A 75 -4.80 -4.62 -2.63
C PRO A 75 -3.54 -5.26 -3.23
N ILE A 76 -2.63 -5.69 -2.37
CA ILE A 76 -1.42 -6.41 -2.75
C ILE A 76 -1.51 -7.80 -2.16
N ASP A 77 -1.70 -8.78 -3.02
CA ASP A 77 -1.77 -10.17 -2.59
C ASP A 77 -0.42 -10.63 -2.03
N PHE A 78 -0.44 -11.11 -0.79
CA PHE A 78 0.73 -11.63 -0.10
C PHE A 78 0.35 -12.70 0.92
N GLY A 79 0.97 -13.88 0.80
CA GLY A 79 0.65 -15.03 1.64
C GLY A 79 -0.50 -15.87 1.06
N ASP A 80 -0.71 -17.04 1.66
CA ASP A 80 -1.78 -17.97 1.26
C ASP A 80 -3.11 -17.67 1.98
N SER A 81 -3.04 -16.93 3.07
CA SER A 81 -4.19 -16.35 3.75
C SER A 81 -4.28 -14.87 3.35
N GLY A 82 -5.21 -14.54 2.46
CA GLY A 82 -5.69 -13.16 2.32
C GLY A 82 -6.13 -12.60 3.69
N TYR A 83 -6.41 -11.30 3.76
CA TYR A 83 -6.82 -10.57 4.97
C TYR A 83 -8.20 -11.00 5.54
N VAL A 84 -8.51 -12.30 5.55
CA VAL A 84 -9.70 -12.89 6.15
C VAL A 84 -9.27 -14.19 6.83
N VAL A 85 -9.27 -14.17 8.16
CA VAL A 85 -9.32 -15.37 9.00
C VAL A 85 -10.73 -15.43 9.57
#